data_AF-A0A3R9IKX4-F1
#
_entry.id   AF-A0A3R9IKX4-F1
#
_cell.length_a   1.000
_cell.length_b   1.000
_cell.length_c   1.000
_cell.angle_alpha   90.00
_cell.angle_beta   90.00
_cell.angle_gamma   90.00
#
_symmetry.space_group_name_H-M   'P 1'
#
loop_
_entity.id
_entity.type
_entity.pdbx_description
1 polymer ?
#
loop_
_entity_poly.entity_id
_entity_poly.type
_entity_poly.pdbx_seq_one_letter_code
_entity_poly.pdbx_strand_id
1 'polypeptide(L)'
;MRDEVKERLELLSAIHDLGYESLRYSIFNEHRPSEWETRIDYNPELELYEVYSTMDRASTGSIFKFKTFEEAKEKFIHNLKLTVFQNKTSVENGEVPEYPSPLWDKIEVDIENMRCIVEQEIKKRHFESLHYVLFDENKRLPWAFHLYQKNGKFYVDGRDDRSYIVGHSKEYDNFESAKKDFFDKLELVIESNKLNIQLGLPVEYSSPLWDEKGDD
;
A
#
# COMPACT_ATOMS: atom_id res chain seq x y z
N MET A 1 -25.02 22.98 25.37
CA MET A 1 -24.42 23.96 24.44
C MET A 1 -23.52 23.17 23.51
N ARG A 2 -23.63 23.38 22.20
CA ARG A 2 -22.80 22.70 21.20
C ARG A 2 -21.32 23.00 21.46
N ASP A 3 -20.47 21.99 21.30
CA ASP A 3 -19.01 22.12 21.39
C ASP A 3 -18.41 21.73 20.05
N GLU A 4 -18.30 22.72 19.16
CA GLU A 4 -17.80 22.53 17.79
C GLU A 4 -16.39 21.94 17.76
N VAL A 5 -15.52 22.37 18.69
CA VAL A 5 -14.13 21.92 18.75
C VAL A 5 -14.08 20.44 19.07
N LYS A 6 -14.86 20.01 20.07
CA LYS A 6 -14.99 18.59 20.40
C LYS A 6 -15.56 17.77 19.24
N GLU A 7 -16.63 18.23 18.62
CA GLU A 7 -17.26 17.56 17.47
C GLU A 7 -16.30 17.41 16.28
N ARG A 8 -15.54 18.47 15.97
CA ARG A 8 -14.52 18.45 14.91
C ARG A 8 -13.42 17.43 15.23
N LEU A 9 -12.92 17.41 16.46
CA LEU A 9 -11.90 16.44 16.89
C LEU A 9 -12.41 15.01 16.79
N GLU A 10 -13.67 14.75 17.15
CA GLU A 10 -14.27 13.42 17.01
C GLU A 10 -14.38 12.96 15.54
N LEU A 11 -14.75 13.87 14.63
CA LEU A 11 -14.79 13.58 13.19
C LEU A 11 -13.40 13.30 12.63
N LEU A 12 -12.41 14.13 12.97
CA LEU A 12 -11.03 13.97 12.52
C LEU A 12 -10.42 12.67 13.05
N SER A 13 -10.69 12.31 14.32
CA SER A 13 -10.26 11.02 14.89
C SER A 13 -10.87 9.86 14.12
N ALA A 14 -12.18 9.90 13.83
CA ALA A 14 -12.84 8.84 13.07
C ALA A 14 -12.31 8.71 11.63
N ILE A 15 -11.96 9.83 10.98
CA ILE A 15 -11.32 9.82 9.64
C ILE A 15 -9.94 9.17 9.71
N HIS A 16 -9.13 9.55 10.71
CA HIS A 16 -7.80 9.00 10.92
C HIS A 16 -7.83 7.49 11.22
N ASP A 17 -8.72 7.06 12.12
CA ASP A 17 -8.90 5.65 12.47
C ASP A 17 -9.32 4.78 11.26
N LEU A 18 -9.96 5.39 10.27
CA LEU A 18 -10.33 4.74 9.00
C LEU A 18 -9.26 4.85 7.91
N GLY A 19 -8.21 5.68 8.10
CA GLY A 19 -7.21 5.99 7.09
C GLY A 19 -7.76 6.79 5.90
N TYR A 20 -8.74 7.66 6.13
CA TYR A 20 -9.49 8.39 5.09
C TYR A 20 -8.99 9.82 4.86
N GLU A 21 -7.77 10.15 5.27
CA GLU A 21 -7.22 11.50 5.23
C GLU A 21 -7.05 12.05 3.82
N SER A 22 -6.93 11.17 2.82
CA SER A 22 -6.82 11.58 1.41
C SER A 22 -8.17 11.82 0.73
N LEU A 23 -9.30 11.57 1.43
CA LEU A 23 -10.62 11.90 0.90
C LEU A 23 -10.85 13.41 0.91
N ARG A 24 -11.64 13.88 -0.05
CA ARG A 24 -12.14 15.26 -0.07
C ARG A 24 -13.32 15.38 0.88
N TYR A 25 -13.13 16.12 1.97
CA TYR A 25 -14.18 16.43 2.91
C TYR A 25 -14.06 17.84 3.50
N SER A 26 -15.17 18.37 3.99
CA SER A 26 -15.19 19.60 4.78
C SER A 26 -16.05 19.42 6.03
N ILE A 27 -15.53 19.94 7.15
CA ILE A 27 -16.19 19.92 8.45
C ILE A 27 -16.50 21.37 8.85
N PHE A 28 -17.79 21.66 9.05
CA PHE A 28 -18.32 22.94 9.51
C PHE A 28 -17.86 24.14 8.67
N ASN A 29 -18.12 24.08 7.37
CA ASN A 29 -17.89 25.16 6.40
C ASN A 29 -16.47 25.75 6.40
N GLU A 30 -15.46 24.89 6.51
CA GLU A 30 -14.05 25.29 6.52
C GLU A 30 -13.65 26.04 5.23
N HIS A 31 -14.25 25.68 4.11
CA HIS A 31 -14.07 26.37 2.83
C HIS A 31 -15.30 26.26 1.93
N ARG A 32 -15.26 26.98 0.79
CA ARG A 32 -16.29 26.89 -0.26
C ARG A 32 -16.38 25.45 -0.82
N PRO A 33 -17.57 24.98 -1.19
CA PRO A 33 -17.74 23.64 -1.76
C PRO A 33 -16.80 23.38 -2.94
N SER A 34 -16.11 22.26 -2.90
CA SER A 34 -15.28 21.76 -4.01
C SER A 34 -15.98 20.60 -4.71
N GLU A 35 -15.45 20.18 -5.87
CA GLU A 35 -15.96 19.00 -6.57
C GLU A 35 -15.67 17.70 -5.80
N TRP A 36 -16.65 16.80 -5.79
CA TRP A 36 -16.53 15.44 -5.23
C TRP A 36 -16.14 15.40 -3.75
N GLU A 37 -16.79 16.24 -2.95
CA GLU A 37 -16.50 16.46 -1.54
C GLU A 37 -17.66 15.99 -0.65
N THR A 38 -17.37 15.28 0.43
CA THR A 38 -18.37 14.96 1.47
C THR A 38 -18.32 16.00 2.59
N ARG A 39 -19.47 16.56 2.97
CA ARG A 39 -19.57 17.71 3.88
C ARG A 39 -20.48 17.43 5.06
N ILE A 40 -20.11 17.95 6.21
CA ILE A 40 -20.94 18.02 7.42
C ILE A 40 -20.90 19.45 7.95
N ASP A 41 -22.04 20.13 7.93
CA ASP A 41 -22.20 21.52 8.34
C ASP A 41 -23.24 21.64 9.46
N TYR A 42 -23.21 22.75 10.20
CA TYR A 42 -24.23 23.08 11.19
C TYR A 42 -24.94 24.38 10.79
N ASN A 43 -26.25 24.32 10.65
CA ASN A 43 -27.10 25.47 10.34
C ASN A 43 -27.63 26.07 11.66
N PRO A 44 -27.14 27.25 12.09
CA PRO A 44 -27.55 27.85 13.36
C PRO A 44 -28.97 28.42 13.34
N GLU A 45 -29.53 28.76 12.16
CA GLU A 45 -30.89 29.29 12.06
C GLU A 45 -31.94 28.20 12.26
N LEU A 46 -31.65 26.99 11.76
CA LEU A 46 -32.54 25.84 11.87
C LEU A 46 -32.18 24.91 13.04
N GLU A 47 -31.03 25.13 13.66
CA GLU A 47 -30.44 24.25 14.69
C GLU A 47 -30.30 22.80 14.23
N LEU A 48 -29.88 22.59 12.98
CA LEU A 48 -29.74 21.27 12.35
C LEU A 48 -28.33 21.07 11.78
N TYR A 49 -27.85 19.83 11.86
CA TYR A 49 -26.71 19.37 11.10
C TYR A 49 -27.14 19.03 9.67
N GLU A 50 -26.34 19.42 8.69
CA GLU A 50 -26.54 19.15 7.28
C GLU A 50 -25.38 18.31 6.75
N VAL A 51 -25.69 17.12 6.23
CA VAL A 51 -24.68 16.21 5.66
C VAL A 51 -25.02 15.95 4.19
N TYR A 52 -24.05 16.16 3.31
CA TYR A 52 -24.25 16.04 1.87
C TYR A 52 -22.93 15.76 1.16
N SER A 53 -23.02 15.43 -0.12
CA SER A 53 -21.85 15.32 -0.99
C SER A 53 -22.05 16.23 -2.20
N THR A 54 -20.95 16.79 -2.69
CA THR A 54 -20.92 17.52 -3.96
C THR A 54 -20.53 16.58 -5.10
N MET A 55 -20.86 16.98 -6.32
CA MET A 55 -20.55 16.26 -7.55
C MET A 55 -19.76 17.18 -8.50
N ASP A 56 -19.74 16.87 -9.80
CA ASP A 56 -19.20 17.74 -10.84
C ASP A 56 -19.65 19.19 -10.68
N ARG A 57 -18.71 20.12 -10.88
CA ARG A 57 -18.89 21.57 -10.74
C ARG A 57 -19.38 22.00 -9.35
N ALA A 58 -19.05 21.21 -8.32
CA ALA A 58 -19.45 21.38 -6.94
C ALA A 58 -20.98 21.44 -6.76
N SER A 59 -21.73 20.79 -7.66
CA SER A 59 -23.18 20.71 -7.55
C SER A 59 -23.58 19.90 -6.31
N THR A 60 -24.59 20.37 -5.59
CA THR A 60 -25.02 19.74 -4.32
C THR A 60 -26.03 18.64 -4.59
N GLY A 61 -25.75 17.44 -4.08
CA GLY A 61 -26.73 16.36 -4.04
C GLY A 61 -27.81 16.57 -2.97
N SER A 62 -28.49 15.50 -2.57
CA SER A 62 -29.47 15.55 -1.47
C SER A 62 -28.79 15.94 -0.16
N ILE A 63 -29.35 16.96 0.51
CA ILE A 63 -28.90 17.39 1.84
C ILE A 63 -29.71 16.65 2.90
N PHE A 64 -29.02 15.85 3.72
CA PHE A 64 -29.62 15.15 4.85
C PHE A 64 -29.54 16.02 6.10
N LYS A 65 -30.65 16.14 6.83
CA LYS A 65 -30.76 17.03 8.00
C LYS A 65 -30.96 16.22 9.28
N PHE A 66 -30.17 16.52 10.30
CA PHE A 66 -30.19 15.79 11.58
C PHE A 66 -30.26 16.76 12.77
N LYS A 67 -30.93 16.34 13.84
CA LYS A 67 -31.00 17.12 15.09
C LYS A 67 -29.78 16.87 15.98
N THR A 68 -29.19 15.69 15.89
CA THR A 68 -28.08 15.31 16.76
C THR A 68 -26.78 15.19 15.97
N PHE A 69 -25.67 15.48 16.65
CA PHE A 69 -24.34 15.32 16.08
C PHE A 69 -24.04 13.85 15.75
N GLU A 70 -24.47 12.91 16.60
CA GLU A 70 -24.16 11.49 16.40
C GLU A 70 -24.78 10.95 15.10
N GLU A 71 -26.06 11.27 14.83
CA GLU A 71 -26.72 10.88 13.57
C GLU A 71 -26.03 11.51 12.35
N ALA A 72 -25.62 12.78 12.46
CA ALA A 72 -24.91 13.48 11.39
C ALA A 72 -23.53 12.87 11.14
N LYS A 73 -22.77 12.56 12.20
CA LYS A 73 -21.47 11.91 12.17
C LYS A 73 -21.58 10.52 11.52
N GLU A 74 -22.54 9.69 11.94
CA GLU A 74 -22.78 8.38 11.32
C GLU A 74 -23.05 8.50 9.82
N LYS A 75 -23.91 9.44 9.41
CA LYS A 75 -24.21 9.68 8.00
C LYS A 75 -22.99 10.19 7.22
N PHE A 76 -22.21 11.08 7.81
CA PHE A 76 -21.01 11.65 7.21
C PHE A 76 -19.94 10.56 6.98
N ILE A 77 -19.64 9.76 8.00
CA ILE A 77 -18.71 8.63 7.88
C ILE A 77 -19.23 7.58 6.88
N HIS A 78 -20.54 7.33 6.85
CA HIS A 78 -21.15 6.45 5.86
C HIS A 78 -20.94 6.96 4.42
N ASN A 79 -21.11 8.25 4.17
CA ASN A 79 -20.86 8.84 2.86
C ASN A 79 -19.38 8.71 2.45
N LEU A 80 -18.43 8.94 3.37
CA LEU A 80 -17.00 8.72 3.10
C LEU A 80 -16.70 7.27 2.72
N LYS A 81 -17.26 6.30 3.43
CA LYS A 81 -17.13 4.87 3.10
C LYS A 81 -17.70 4.55 1.72
N LEU A 82 -18.82 5.18 1.37
CA LEU A 82 -19.45 5.01 0.06
C LEU A 82 -18.56 5.57 -1.06
N THR A 83 -17.95 6.74 -0.88
CA THR A 83 -16.98 7.32 -1.83
C THR A 83 -15.82 6.36 -2.08
N VAL A 84 -15.23 5.79 -1.03
CA VAL A 84 -14.14 4.79 -1.18
C VAL A 84 -14.62 3.56 -1.95
N PHE A 85 -15.80 3.05 -1.60
CA PHE A 85 -16.37 1.88 -2.27
C PHE A 85 -16.60 2.14 -3.78
N GLN A 86 -17.26 3.24 -4.12
CA GLN A 86 -17.58 3.60 -5.50
C GLN A 86 -16.32 3.79 -6.34
N ASN A 87 -15.35 4.57 -5.85
CA ASN A 87 -14.13 4.84 -6.60
C ASN A 87 -13.26 3.59 -6.75
N LYS A 88 -13.19 2.73 -5.73
CA LYS A 88 -12.55 1.41 -5.86
C LYS A 88 -13.23 0.55 -6.93
N THR A 89 -14.56 0.49 -6.93
CA THR A 89 -15.31 -0.28 -7.93
C THR A 89 -15.11 0.28 -9.33
N SER A 90 -15.10 1.60 -9.51
CA SER A 90 -14.79 2.22 -10.81
C SER A 90 -13.40 1.84 -11.30
N VAL A 91 -12.36 1.94 -10.44
CA VAL A 91 -11.00 1.51 -10.81
C VAL A 91 -10.95 0.01 -11.15
N GLU A 92 -11.62 -0.84 -10.37
CA GLU A 92 -11.69 -2.29 -10.62
C GLU A 92 -12.41 -2.63 -11.95
N ASN A 93 -13.35 -1.80 -12.37
CA ASN A 93 -14.03 -1.91 -13.67
C ASN A 93 -13.26 -1.25 -14.84
N GLY A 94 -12.10 -0.64 -14.58
CA GLY A 94 -11.31 0.09 -15.58
C GLY A 94 -11.89 1.47 -15.95
N GLU A 95 -12.76 2.01 -15.10
CA GLU A 95 -13.33 3.35 -15.22
C GLU A 95 -12.46 4.38 -14.48
N VAL A 96 -12.61 5.65 -14.85
CA VAL A 96 -11.89 6.76 -14.19
C VAL A 96 -12.60 7.08 -12.85
N PRO A 97 -11.89 7.10 -11.71
CA PRO A 97 -12.48 7.52 -10.45
C PRO A 97 -12.83 9.02 -10.48
N GLU A 98 -13.72 9.45 -9.59
CA GLU A 98 -14.16 10.84 -9.42
C GLU A 98 -12.97 11.79 -9.20
N TYR A 99 -11.93 11.32 -8.49
CA TYR A 99 -10.67 12.01 -8.33
C TYR A 99 -9.54 11.04 -7.98
N PRO A 100 -8.26 11.42 -8.19
CA PRO A 100 -7.11 10.62 -7.74
C PRO A 100 -7.03 10.53 -6.21
N SER A 101 -6.76 9.34 -5.67
CA SER A 101 -6.53 9.10 -4.25
C SER A 101 -5.79 7.79 -4.03
N PRO A 102 -4.82 7.71 -3.10
CA PRO A 102 -4.13 6.46 -2.75
C PRO A 102 -5.08 5.36 -2.26
N LEU A 103 -6.31 5.70 -1.88
CA LEU A 103 -7.31 4.73 -1.43
C LEU A 103 -7.84 3.83 -2.56
N TRP A 104 -7.74 4.24 -3.81
CA TRP A 104 -8.16 3.45 -4.98
C TRP A 104 -7.18 3.50 -6.14
N ASP A 105 -6.18 4.38 -6.10
CA ASP A 105 -5.01 4.36 -6.99
C ASP A 105 -4.08 3.20 -6.59
N LYS A 106 -4.55 1.96 -6.76
CA LYS A 106 -3.78 0.73 -6.57
C LYS A 106 -2.73 0.64 -7.69
N ILE A 107 -1.44 0.73 -7.36
CA ILE A 107 -0.33 -0.10 -7.91
C ILE A 107 1.04 0.45 -7.44
N GLU A 108 1.31 1.76 -7.54
CA GLU A 108 2.67 2.27 -7.31
C GLU A 108 3.02 2.43 -5.82
N VAL A 109 2.08 2.91 -5.00
CA VAL A 109 2.28 3.09 -3.55
C VAL A 109 2.42 1.74 -2.82
N ASP A 110 1.73 0.71 -3.31
CA ASP A 110 1.81 -0.63 -2.73
C ASP A 110 3.15 -1.31 -3.04
N ILE A 111 3.68 -1.17 -4.26
CA ILE A 111 4.99 -1.73 -4.64
C ILE A 111 6.12 -1.10 -3.83
N GLU A 112 6.11 0.22 -3.64
CA GLU A 112 7.19 0.89 -2.91
C GLU A 112 7.14 0.57 -1.40
N ASN A 113 5.94 0.47 -0.81
CA ASN A 113 5.79 0.00 0.55
C ASN A 113 6.27 -1.46 0.72
N MET A 114 5.88 -2.34 -0.21
CA MET A 114 6.34 -3.74 -0.21
C MET A 114 7.86 -3.83 -0.39
N ARG A 115 8.46 -3.02 -1.27
CA ARG A 115 9.92 -2.90 -1.44
C ARG A 115 10.57 -2.52 -0.13
N CYS A 116 10.10 -1.46 0.53
CA CYS A 116 10.62 -0.99 1.81
C CYS A 116 10.57 -2.09 2.89
N ILE A 117 9.47 -2.84 2.98
CA ILE A 117 9.33 -3.98 3.91
C ILE A 117 10.40 -5.05 3.66
N VAL A 118 10.65 -5.41 2.40
CA VAL A 118 11.67 -6.42 2.05
C VAL A 118 13.07 -5.88 2.36
N GLU A 119 13.37 -4.64 1.99
CA GLU A 119 14.68 -4.02 2.23
C GLU A 119 15.01 -3.88 3.73
N GLN A 120 14.03 -3.54 4.56
CA GLN A 120 14.20 -3.50 6.01
C GLN A 120 14.55 -4.87 6.59
N GLU A 121 13.88 -5.92 6.12
CA GLU A 121 14.15 -7.29 6.57
C GLU A 121 15.52 -7.79 6.07
N ILE A 122 15.92 -7.44 4.83
CA ILE A 122 17.27 -7.70 4.31
C ILE A 122 18.33 -7.06 5.20
N LYS A 123 18.18 -5.77 5.56
CA LYS A 123 19.09 -5.07 6.46
C LYS A 123 19.15 -5.71 7.84
N LYS A 124 17.99 -6.08 8.39
CA LYS A 124 17.89 -6.74 9.70
C LYS A 124 18.61 -8.09 9.74
N ARG A 125 18.61 -8.83 8.62
CA ARG A 125 19.28 -10.13 8.48
C ARG A 125 20.71 -10.05 7.96
N HIS A 126 21.18 -8.85 7.63
CA HIS A 126 22.49 -8.60 7.01
C HIS A 126 22.67 -9.28 5.64
N PHE A 127 21.60 -9.31 4.83
CA PHE A 127 21.58 -9.98 3.53
C PHE A 127 21.94 -9.05 2.35
N GLU A 128 22.47 -7.86 2.61
CA GLU A 128 22.72 -6.83 1.60
C GLU A 128 23.73 -7.25 0.53
N SER A 129 24.61 -8.22 0.83
CA SER A 129 25.60 -8.75 -0.11
C SER A 129 25.08 -9.84 -1.03
N LEU A 130 23.84 -10.32 -0.83
CA LEU A 130 23.24 -11.30 -1.73
C LEU A 130 22.79 -10.66 -3.04
N HIS A 131 22.82 -11.44 -4.12
CA HIS A 131 22.24 -11.02 -5.39
C HIS A 131 20.72 -11.19 -5.36
N TYR A 132 19.98 -10.08 -5.38
CA TYR A 132 18.52 -10.09 -5.47
C TYR A 132 17.99 -8.90 -6.27
N VAL A 133 16.75 -9.01 -6.77
CA VAL A 133 16.04 -7.96 -7.49
C VAL A 133 14.62 -7.84 -6.96
N LEU A 134 14.21 -6.61 -6.60
CA LEU A 134 12.87 -6.32 -6.09
C LEU A 134 12.05 -5.54 -7.12
N PHE A 135 10.90 -6.09 -7.46
CA PHE A 135 9.86 -5.50 -8.30
C PHE A 135 10.35 -5.00 -9.67
N ASP A 136 11.30 -5.72 -10.26
CA ASP A 136 11.75 -5.54 -11.64
C ASP A 136 11.94 -6.92 -12.30
N GLU A 137 10.99 -7.30 -13.15
CA GLU A 137 11.01 -8.57 -13.89
C GLU A 137 12.14 -8.60 -14.94
N ASN A 138 12.53 -7.43 -15.46
CA ASN A 138 13.38 -7.32 -16.65
C ASN A 138 14.85 -7.08 -16.33
N LYS A 139 15.19 -6.77 -15.07
CA LYS A 139 16.59 -6.64 -14.64
C LYS A 139 17.35 -7.94 -14.95
N ARG A 140 18.51 -7.81 -15.58
CA ARG A 140 19.39 -8.95 -15.86
C ARG A 140 20.54 -8.96 -14.86
N LEU A 141 20.29 -9.51 -13.67
CA LEU A 141 21.32 -9.73 -12.65
C LEU A 141 21.59 -11.24 -12.54
N PRO A 142 22.79 -11.72 -12.92
CA PRO A 142 23.18 -13.13 -12.78
C PRO A 142 23.10 -13.62 -11.33
N TRP A 143 22.73 -14.90 -11.16
CA TRP A 143 22.62 -15.56 -9.85
C TRP A 143 21.63 -14.92 -8.86
N ALA A 144 20.79 -14.01 -9.32
CA ALA A 144 19.87 -13.29 -8.46
C ALA A 144 18.56 -14.06 -8.24
N PHE A 145 17.97 -13.88 -7.06
CA PHE A 145 16.56 -14.16 -6.85
C PHE A 145 15.74 -12.89 -7.12
N HIS A 146 14.65 -13.05 -7.88
CA HIS A 146 13.70 -11.98 -8.17
C HIS A 146 12.45 -12.17 -7.33
N LEU A 147 11.92 -11.06 -6.80
CA LEU A 147 10.57 -10.97 -6.26
C LEU A 147 9.86 -9.83 -7.01
N TYR A 148 8.81 -10.13 -7.78
CA TYR A 148 8.10 -9.10 -8.55
C TYR A 148 6.60 -9.38 -8.63
N GLN A 149 5.84 -8.38 -9.06
CA GLN A 149 4.40 -8.48 -9.26
C GLN A 149 4.06 -8.36 -10.75
N LYS A 150 3.14 -9.19 -11.23
CA LYS A 150 2.62 -9.15 -12.59
C LYS A 150 1.18 -9.65 -12.60
N ASN A 151 0.27 -8.95 -13.28
CA ASN A 151 -1.13 -9.34 -13.40
C ASN A 151 -1.83 -9.64 -12.05
N GLY A 152 -1.52 -8.87 -11.01
CA GLY A 152 -2.10 -9.05 -9.67
C GLY A 152 -1.56 -10.26 -8.89
N LYS A 153 -0.57 -10.98 -9.42
CA LYS A 153 0.12 -12.09 -8.77
C LYS A 153 1.56 -11.73 -8.44
N PHE A 154 2.14 -12.42 -7.47
CA PHE A 154 3.54 -12.29 -7.10
C PHE A 154 4.34 -13.48 -7.62
N TYR A 155 5.57 -13.23 -8.02
CA TYR A 155 6.45 -14.23 -8.59
C TYR A 155 7.79 -14.23 -7.87
N VAL A 156 8.30 -15.43 -7.61
CA VAL A 156 9.66 -15.65 -7.12
C VAL A 156 10.39 -16.61 -8.04
N ASP A 157 11.54 -16.19 -8.55
CA ASP A 157 12.41 -17.03 -9.38
C ASP A 157 13.90 -16.78 -9.13
N GLY A 158 14.73 -17.75 -9.53
CA GLY A 158 16.18 -17.65 -9.49
C GLY A 158 16.76 -17.57 -10.89
N ARG A 159 17.90 -16.91 -11.03
CA ARG A 159 18.58 -16.69 -12.30
C ARG A 159 19.91 -17.43 -12.38
N ASP A 160 20.28 -17.91 -13.57
CA ASP A 160 21.60 -18.49 -13.83
C ASP A 160 22.67 -17.42 -14.13
N ASP A 161 23.88 -17.85 -14.51
CA ASP A 161 25.00 -16.99 -14.92
C ASP A 161 24.67 -16.07 -16.12
N ARG A 162 23.71 -16.47 -16.96
CA ARG A 162 23.26 -15.74 -18.16
C ARG A 162 21.98 -14.93 -17.91
N SER A 163 21.53 -14.92 -16.66
CA SER A 163 20.28 -14.31 -16.19
C SER A 163 19.01 -14.97 -16.75
N TYR A 164 19.06 -16.22 -17.21
CA TYR A 164 17.87 -16.99 -17.55
C TYR A 164 17.20 -17.52 -16.29
N ILE A 165 15.87 -17.67 -16.35
CA ILE A 165 15.09 -18.26 -15.25
C ILE A 165 15.49 -19.72 -15.10
N VAL A 166 15.95 -20.08 -13.90
CA VAL A 166 16.25 -21.47 -13.56
C VAL A 166 14.93 -22.17 -13.23
N GLY A 167 14.52 -23.09 -14.10
CA GLY A 167 13.25 -23.81 -13.94
C GLY A 167 12.05 -22.93 -14.28
N HIS A 168 11.08 -22.85 -13.36
CA HIS A 168 9.85 -22.06 -13.53
C HIS A 168 9.70 -21.04 -12.40
N SER A 169 9.20 -19.85 -12.73
CA SER A 169 8.81 -18.87 -11.71
C SER A 169 7.64 -19.39 -10.90
N LYS A 170 7.76 -19.32 -9.57
CA LYS A 170 6.72 -19.76 -8.65
C LYS A 170 5.76 -18.59 -8.41
N GLU A 171 4.47 -18.86 -8.60
CA GLU A 171 3.38 -17.87 -8.49
C GLU A 171 2.72 -17.89 -7.10
N TYR A 172 2.31 -16.73 -6.63
CA TYR A 172 1.60 -16.53 -5.36
C TYR A 172 0.44 -15.54 -5.50
N ASP A 173 -0.62 -15.83 -4.75
CA ASP A 173 -1.81 -14.97 -4.66
C ASP A 173 -1.63 -13.75 -3.74
N ASN A 174 -0.61 -13.75 -2.87
CA ASN A 174 -0.40 -12.70 -1.89
C ASN A 174 1.09 -12.44 -1.62
N PHE A 175 1.38 -11.21 -1.20
CA PHE A 175 2.73 -10.73 -0.94
C PHE A 175 3.45 -11.50 0.18
N GLU A 176 2.79 -11.77 1.31
CA GLU A 176 3.43 -12.41 2.46
C GLU A 176 3.95 -13.82 2.12
N SER A 177 3.21 -14.56 1.30
CA SER A 177 3.61 -15.90 0.86
C SER A 177 4.81 -15.85 -0.09
N ALA A 178 4.81 -14.89 -1.03
CA ALA A 178 5.93 -14.68 -1.96
C ALA A 178 7.18 -14.19 -1.22
N LYS A 179 7.03 -13.21 -0.33
CA LYS A 179 8.09 -12.68 0.52
C LYS A 179 8.73 -13.78 1.36
N LYS A 180 7.93 -14.65 1.98
CA LYS A 180 8.45 -15.78 2.75
C LYS A 180 9.33 -16.70 1.89
N ASP A 181 8.82 -17.14 0.73
CA ASP A 181 9.58 -18.04 -0.16
C ASP A 181 10.85 -17.38 -0.69
N PHE A 182 10.80 -16.08 -0.99
CA PHE A 182 11.95 -15.30 -1.38
C PHE A 182 13.05 -15.32 -0.31
N PHE A 183 12.71 -15.08 0.96
CA PHE A 183 13.69 -15.17 2.05
C PHE A 183 14.18 -16.60 2.31
N ASP A 184 13.29 -17.61 2.25
CA ASP A 184 13.68 -19.01 2.38
C ASP A 184 14.74 -19.39 1.30
N LYS A 185 14.61 -18.85 0.07
CA LYS A 185 15.58 -19.03 -1.02
C LYS A 185 16.91 -18.31 -0.75
N LEU A 186 16.89 -17.09 -0.24
CA LEU A 186 18.11 -16.36 0.12
C LEU A 186 18.90 -17.10 1.21
N GLU A 187 18.22 -17.67 2.21
CA GLU A 187 18.85 -18.50 3.24
C GLU A 187 19.50 -19.75 2.65
N LEU A 188 18.83 -20.42 1.71
CA LEU A 188 19.39 -21.59 1.02
C LEU A 188 20.66 -21.26 0.25
N VAL A 189 20.77 -20.06 -0.35
CA VAL A 189 22.01 -19.61 -1.03
C VAL A 189 23.16 -19.53 -0.04
N ILE A 190 22.93 -18.95 1.14
CA ILE A 190 23.96 -18.82 2.17
C ILE A 190 24.46 -20.20 2.59
N GLU A 191 23.55 -21.09 2.95
CA GLU A 191 23.90 -22.42 3.45
C GLU A 191 24.55 -23.30 2.37
N SER A 192 24.09 -23.20 1.12
CA SER A 192 24.70 -23.90 -0.02
C SER A 192 26.14 -23.42 -0.28
N ASN A 193 26.38 -22.10 -0.28
CA ASN A 193 27.72 -21.57 -0.54
C ASN A 193 28.71 -21.85 0.59
N LYS A 194 28.26 -21.81 1.86
CA LYS A 194 29.08 -22.28 2.99
C LYS A 194 29.50 -23.74 2.83
N LEU A 195 28.57 -24.61 2.43
CA LEU A 195 28.86 -26.03 2.19
C LEU A 195 29.82 -26.21 1.02
N ASN A 196 29.64 -25.46 -0.07
CA ASN A 196 30.55 -25.49 -1.21
C ASN A 196 31.98 -25.15 -0.80
N ILE A 197 32.18 -24.10 -0.01
CA ILE A 197 33.50 -23.72 0.51
C ILE A 197 34.11 -24.85 1.35
N GLN A 198 33.33 -25.45 2.26
CA GLN A 198 33.80 -26.58 3.08
C GLN A 198 34.23 -27.78 2.24
N LEU A 199 33.59 -27.99 1.08
CA LEU A 199 33.91 -29.08 0.15
C LEU A 199 34.98 -28.71 -0.88
N GLY A 200 35.52 -27.49 -0.85
CA GLY A 200 36.45 -26.98 -1.86
C GLY A 200 35.83 -26.80 -3.25
N LEU A 201 34.50 -26.63 -3.31
CA LEU A 201 33.73 -26.36 -4.52
C LEU A 201 33.65 -24.85 -4.78
N PRO A 202 33.52 -24.43 -6.05
CA PRO A 202 33.37 -23.02 -6.39
C PRO A 202 32.03 -22.46 -5.87
N VAL A 203 32.03 -21.18 -5.52
CA VAL A 203 30.84 -20.37 -5.22
C VAL A 203 30.51 -19.45 -6.40
N GLU A 204 29.24 -19.08 -6.53
CA GLU A 204 28.73 -18.30 -7.66
C GLU A 204 29.24 -16.85 -7.66
N TYR A 205 29.38 -16.26 -6.46
CA TYR A 205 29.90 -14.92 -6.23
C TYR A 205 30.47 -14.79 -4.81
N SER A 206 31.28 -13.76 -4.60
CA SER A 206 31.86 -13.40 -3.30
C SER A 206 30.82 -12.70 -2.42
N SER A 207 30.78 -13.04 -1.14
CA SER A 207 29.91 -12.43 -0.14
C SER A 207 30.48 -12.64 1.27
N PRO A 208 30.46 -11.63 2.15
CA PRO A 208 30.86 -11.75 3.55
C PRO A 208 30.02 -12.75 4.37
N LEU A 209 28.92 -13.27 3.80
CA LEU A 209 28.05 -14.26 4.45
C LEU A 209 28.62 -15.69 4.42
N TRP A 210 29.62 -15.95 3.58
CA TRP A 210 30.30 -17.24 3.48
C TRP A 210 31.79 -17.12 3.19
N ASP A 211 32.26 -15.98 2.67
CA ASP A 211 33.69 -15.71 2.58
C ASP A 211 34.19 -15.47 4.01
N GLU A 212 35.02 -16.38 4.52
CA GLU A 212 35.74 -16.16 5.77
C GLU A 212 36.53 -14.85 5.64
N LYS A 213 36.37 -13.96 6.63
CA LYS A 213 37.38 -12.91 6.80
C LYS A 213 38.67 -13.63 7.16
N GLY A 214 39.64 -13.59 6.26
CA GLY A 214 41.02 -13.81 6.66
C GLY A 214 41.33 -12.80 7.77
N ASP A 215 41.50 -13.30 8.99
CA ASP A 215 42.19 -12.53 10.02
C ASP A 215 43.66 -12.45 9.55
N ASP A 216 44.03 -11.31 8.96
CA ASP A 216 45.42 -10.91 8.71
C ASP A 216 46.15 -10.60 10.02
#